data_AF-A0A3B8ZGV8-F1
#
_entry.id   AF-A0A3B8ZGV8-F1
#
_cell.length_a   1.000
_cell.length_b   1.000
_cell.length_c   1.000
_cell.angle_alpha   90.00
_cell.angle_beta   90.00
_cell.angle_gamma   90.00
#
_symmetry.space_group_name_H-M   'P 1'
#
loop_
_entity.id
_entity.type
_entity.pdbx_description
1 polymer ?
#
loop_
_entity_poly.entity_id
_entity_poly.type
_entity_poly.pdbx_seq_one_letter_code
_entity_poly.pdbx_strand_id
1 'polypeptide(L)'
;LSSTARLNLTSHHRFHPRVYGVLLLADSCILGPGPNCHVHCPQWGQDLLMFSHAGQWYFRTMGEVEVDGQTQQGQIPIRAGMRMRGLDFSLSVE
;
A
#
# COMPACT_ATOMS: atom_id res chain seq x y z
N LEU A 1 3.40 -3.20 17.30
CA LEU A 1 2.96 -1.87 16.83
C LEU A 1 3.82 -1.52 15.63
N SER A 2 3.21 -1.13 14.51
CA SER A 2 3.95 -0.41 13.47
C SER A 2 4.11 1.03 13.93
N SER A 3 5.29 1.63 13.75
CA SER A 3 5.49 3.06 14.01
C SER A 3 4.90 3.94 12.89
N THR A 4 3.78 3.50 12.30
CA THR A 4 3.12 4.15 11.17
C THR A 4 2.08 5.13 11.68
N ALA A 5 2.10 6.36 11.17
CA ALA A 5 1.22 7.45 11.59
C ALA A 5 0.41 8.02 10.41
N ARG A 6 -0.82 8.47 10.69
CA ARG A 6 -1.67 9.18 9.71
C ARG A 6 -1.61 10.68 9.97
N LEU A 7 -1.27 11.46 8.96
CA LEU A 7 -1.29 12.91 9.06
C LEU A 7 -2.73 13.43 8.89
N ASN A 8 -3.16 14.31 9.80
CA ASN A 8 -4.44 15.01 9.71
C ASN A 8 -4.22 16.49 9.39
N LEU A 9 -4.93 16.99 8.38
CA LEU A 9 -5.02 18.42 8.13
C LEU A 9 -6.01 19.04 9.12
N THR A 10 -5.52 19.96 9.96
CA THR A 10 -6.34 20.71 10.93
C THR A 10 -6.82 22.06 10.39
N SER A 11 -6.32 22.48 9.24
CA SER A 11 -6.70 23.74 8.57
C SER A 11 -7.47 23.47 7.26
N HIS A 12 -8.03 24.51 6.64
CA HIS A 12 -8.75 24.42 5.37
C HIS A 12 -7.85 24.19 4.14
N HIS A 13 -6.52 24.21 4.31
CA HIS A 13 -5.58 23.95 3.23
C HIS A 13 -5.68 22.50 2.74
N ARG A 14 -5.31 22.27 1.49
CA ARG A 14 -5.23 20.93 0.90
C ARG A 14 -3.78 20.62 0.56
N PHE A 15 -3.43 19.34 0.59
CA PHE A 15 -2.16 18.88 0.06
C PHE A 15 -2.03 19.24 -1.42
N HIS A 16 -0.81 19.59 -1.83
CA HIS A 16 -0.42 19.75 -3.23
C HIS A 16 0.79 18.84 -3.51
N PRO A 17 0.69 17.85 -4.41
CA PRO A 17 -0.48 17.49 -5.20
C PRO A 17 -1.66 17.00 -4.34
N ARG A 18 -2.87 17.03 -4.90
CA ARG A 18 -4.08 16.62 -4.17
C ARG A 18 -3.99 15.14 -3.83
N VAL A 19 -3.99 14.82 -2.53
CA VAL A 19 -4.11 13.46 -2.01
C VAL A 19 -5.26 13.36 -1.01
N TYR A 20 -5.81 12.17 -0.84
CA TYR A 20 -6.87 11.91 0.16
C TYR A 20 -6.34 11.71 1.58
N GLY A 21 -5.05 11.42 1.70
CA GLY A 21 -4.38 11.24 2.98
C GLY A 21 -2.89 11.08 2.81
N VAL A 22 -2.17 11.25 3.91
CA VAL A 22 -0.73 11.01 3.98
C VAL A 22 -0.46 10.05 5.13
N LEU A 23 0.29 8.99 4.83
CA LEU A 23 0.77 8.02 5.81
C LEU A 23 2.28 8.16 5.94
N LEU A 24 2.76 8.28 7.17
CA LEU A 24 4.17 8.22 7.51
C LEU A 24 4.49 6.77 7.85
N LEU A 25 5.13 6.06 6.92
CA LEU A 25 5.49 4.65 7.08
C LEU A 25 6.78 4.52 7.88
N ALA A 26 6.80 3.59 8.82
CA ALA A 26 8.06 3.09 9.40
C ALA A 26 8.52 1.88 8.59
N ASP A 27 8.33 0.67 9.11
CA ASP A 27 8.82 -0.55 8.47
C ASP A 27 7.73 -1.33 7.72
N SER A 28 6.45 -1.03 7.97
CA SER A 28 5.35 -1.74 7.33
C SER A 28 4.06 -0.92 7.20
N CYS A 29 3.27 -1.28 6.20
CA CYS A 29 1.93 -0.79 5.95
C CYS A 29 1.06 -1.98 5.54
N ILE A 30 -0.14 -2.07 6.11
CA ILE A 30 -1.14 -3.10 5.80
C ILE A 30 -2.36 -2.39 5.24
N LEU A 31 -2.81 -2.81 4.08
CA LEU A 31 -4.03 -2.38 3.42
C LEU A 31 -4.97 -3.57 3.32
N GLY A 32 -6.23 -3.44 3.67
CA GLY A 32 -7.14 -4.60 3.66
C GLY A 32 -8.49 -4.35 4.33
N PRO A 33 -9.36 -5.37 4.38
CA PRO A 33 -10.72 -5.24 4.92
C PRO A 33 -10.78 -5.14 6.45
N GLY A 34 -9.70 -5.49 7.15
CA GLY A 34 -9.68 -5.46 8.60
C GLY A 34 -9.69 -4.03 9.16
N PRO A 35 -10.40 -3.76 10.27
CA PRO A 35 -10.42 -2.43 10.90
C PRO A 35 -9.07 -2.00 11.49
N ASN A 36 -8.15 -2.96 11.67
CA ASN A 36 -6.79 -2.71 12.15
C ASN A 36 -5.78 -2.47 11.01
N CYS A 37 -6.22 -2.47 9.76
CA CYS A 37 -5.37 -2.09 8.63
C CYS A 37 -5.05 -0.59 8.69
N HIS A 38 -3.86 -0.22 8.21
CA HIS A 38 -3.44 1.18 8.15
C HIS A 38 -4.25 1.95 7.10
N VAL A 39 -4.54 1.29 5.98
CA VAL A 39 -5.55 1.73 5.01
C VAL A 39 -6.66 0.71 5.02
N HIS A 40 -7.84 1.13 5.47
CA HIS A 40 -9.01 0.28 5.52
C HIS A 40 -9.71 0.24 4.15
N CYS A 41 -9.72 -0.93 3.53
CA CYS A 41 -10.31 -1.23 2.22
C CYS A 41 -11.39 -2.31 2.40
N PRO A 42 -12.61 -1.97 2.88
CA PRO A 42 -13.60 -2.95 3.32
C PRO A 42 -14.14 -3.86 2.20
N GLN A 43 -13.98 -3.48 0.94
CA GLN A 43 -14.40 -4.27 -0.22
C GLN A 43 -13.34 -5.26 -0.69
N TRP A 44 -12.13 -5.24 -0.11
CA TRP A 44 -11.09 -6.21 -0.47
C TRP A 44 -11.33 -7.54 0.24
N GLY A 45 -11.07 -8.64 -0.45
CA GLY A 45 -11.14 -10.00 0.09
C GLY A 45 -9.90 -10.40 0.90
N GLN A 46 -8.80 -9.64 0.81
CA GLN A 46 -7.53 -9.98 1.48
C GLN A 46 -6.67 -8.76 1.80
N ASP A 47 -5.71 -8.99 2.70
CA ASP A 47 -4.71 -8.00 3.08
C ASP A 47 -3.55 -7.95 2.09
N LEU A 48 -3.04 -6.75 1.93
CA LEU A 48 -1.82 -6.40 1.22
C LEU A 48 -0.84 -5.82 2.24
N LEU A 49 0.34 -6.43 2.34
CA LEU A 49 1.45 -5.97 3.18
C LEU A 49 2.51 -5.31 2.31
N MET A 50 2.80 -4.04 2.59
CA MET A 50 4.04 -3.38 2.19
C MET A 50 5.00 -3.39 3.37
N PHE A 51 6.26 -3.72 3.14
CA PHE A 51 7.26 -3.73 4.21
C PHE A 51 8.66 -3.41 3.70
N SER A 52 9.47 -2.79 4.55
CA SER A 52 10.87 -2.52 4.30
C SER A 52 11.71 -3.69 4.82
N HIS A 53 12.64 -4.17 3.99
CA HIS A 53 13.64 -5.15 4.37
C HIS A 53 14.96 -4.81 3.69
N ALA A 54 16.05 -4.74 4.48
CA ALA A 54 17.39 -4.40 3.98
C ALA A 54 17.45 -3.09 3.16
N GLY A 55 16.64 -2.08 3.53
CA GLY A 55 16.59 -0.78 2.85
C GLY A 55 15.75 -0.77 1.57
N GLN A 56 15.05 -1.86 1.26
CA GLN A 56 14.20 -1.99 0.08
C GLN A 56 12.76 -2.30 0.47
N TRP A 57 11.82 -1.68 -0.24
CA TRP A 57 10.40 -1.94 -0.05
C TRP A 57 9.96 -3.15 -0.86
N TYR A 58 9.11 -3.94 -0.23
CA TYR A 58 8.47 -5.09 -0.82
C TYR A 58 6.97 -5.03 -0.62
N PHE A 59 6.28 -5.66 -1.55
CA PHE A 59 4.86 -5.87 -1.58
C PHE A 59 4.60 -7.37 -1.43
N ARG A 60 3.56 -7.75 -0.68
CA ARG A 60 3.06 -9.12 -0.57
C ARG A 60 1.55 -9.11 -0.36
N THR A 61 0.85 -9.96 -1.09
CA THR A 61 -0.55 -10.32 -0.86
C THR A 61 -0.68 -11.83 -0.94
N MET A 62 -1.82 -12.36 -0.49
CA MET A 62 -2.21 -13.72 -0.85
C MET A 62 -2.65 -13.75 -2.33
N GLY A 63 -2.39 -14.85 -3.03
CA GLY A 63 -2.73 -15.00 -4.45
C GLY A 63 -1.76 -14.35 -5.45
N GLU A 64 -2.16 -14.41 -6.72
CA GLU A 64 -1.42 -13.86 -7.86
C GLU A 64 -1.68 -12.36 -8.03
N VAL A 65 -0.67 -11.65 -8.52
CA VAL A 65 -0.74 -10.22 -8.84
C VAL A 65 -0.13 -9.99 -10.21
N GLU A 66 -0.83 -9.23 -11.05
CA GLU A 66 -0.27 -8.73 -12.30
C GLU A 66 0.59 -7.51 -12.00
N VAL A 67 1.86 -7.57 -12.40
CA VAL A 67 2.85 -6.50 -12.30
C VAL A 67 3.31 -6.14 -13.69
N ASP A 68 2.99 -4.93 -14.15
CA ASP A 68 3.35 -4.43 -15.48
C ASP A 68 3.04 -5.46 -16.60
N GLY A 69 1.88 -6.12 -16.52
CA GLY A 69 1.41 -7.12 -17.48
C GLY A 69 1.91 -8.55 -17.25
N GLN A 70 2.71 -8.80 -16.20
CA GLN A 70 3.23 -10.13 -15.86
C GLN A 70 2.68 -10.64 -14.54
N THR A 71 2.15 -11.86 -14.53
CA THR A 71 1.70 -12.52 -13.29
C THR A 71 2.88 -12.88 -12.39
N GLN A 72 2.81 -12.45 -11.14
CA GLN A 72 3.79 -12.73 -10.09
C GLN A 72 3.07 -13.17 -8.80
N GLN A 73 3.81 -13.82 -7.90
CA GLN A 73 3.32 -14.23 -6.59
C GLN A 73 4.44 -14.13 -5.55
N GLY A 74 4.07 -13.96 -4.28
CA GLY A 74 5.01 -13.95 -3.16
C GLY A 74 5.49 -12.55 -2.82
N GLN A 75 6.78 -12.41 -2.54
CA GLN A 75 7.40 -11.14 -2.20
C GLN A 75 7.90 -10.45 -3.46
N ILE A 76 7.30 -9.31 -3.79
CA ILE A 76 7.58 -8.55 -5.01
C ILE A 76 8.28 -7.24 -4.63
N PRO A 77 9.48 -6.94 -5.15
CA PRO A 77 10.15 -5.68 -4.86
C PRO A 77 9.38 -4.49 -5.45
N ILE A 78 9.19 -3.44 -4.65
CA ILE A 78 8.54 -2.21 -5.09
C ILE A 78 9.57 -1.32 -5.79
N ARG A 79 9.20 -0.79 -6.96
CA ARG A 79 9.97 0.22 -7.70
C ARG A 79 9.06 1.34 -8.19
N ALA A 80 9.64 2.51 -8.42
CA ALA A 80 8.95 3.62 -9.08
C ALA A 80 8.49 3.23 -10.49
N GLY A 81 7.36 3.77 -10.92
CA GLY A 81 6.70 3.50 -12.20
C GLY A 81 5.97 2.16 -12.30
N MET A 82 5.96 1.35 -11.23
CA MET A 82 5.33 0.03 -11.23
C MET A 82 3.82 0.12 -11.09
N ARG A 83 3.10 -0.71 -11.86
CA ARG A 83 1.65 -0.91 -11.71
C ARG A 83 1.37 -2.33 -11.25
N MET A 84 0.56 -2.45 -10.20
CA MET A 84 0.15 -3.70 -9.60
C MET A 84 -1.35 -3.83 -9.67
N ARG A 85 -1.84 -5.01 -10.06
CA ARG A 85 -3.26 -5.33 -10.08
C ARG A 85 -3.51 -6.71 -9.48
N GLY A 86 -4.35 -6.73 -8.45
CA GLY A 86 -4.89 -7.97 -7.89
C GLY A 86 -6.36 -8.13 -8.28
N LEU A 87 -7.04 -9.04 -7.58
CA LEU A 87 -8.45 -9.33 -7.82
C LEU A 87 -9.36 -8.10 -7.57
N ASP A 88 -9.06 -7.33 -6.53
CA ASP A 88 -9.91 -6.30 -5.93
C ASP A 88 -9.17 -4.96 -5.71
N PHE A 89 -7.89 -4.89 -6.10
CA PHE A 89 -7.09 -3.69 -5.99
C PHE A 89 -6.33 -3.37 -7.28
N SER A 90 -6.03 -2.09 -7.45
CA SER A 90 -5.04 -1.58 -8.40
C SER A 90 -4.24 -0.48 -7.75
N LEU A 91 -2.91 -0.57 -7.86
CA LEU A 91 -1.96 0.37 -7.27
C LEU A 91 -0.94 0.79 -8.32
N SER A 92 -0.52 2.05 -8.25
CA SER A 92 0.62 2.58 -9.00
C SER A 92 1.61 3.19 -8.01
N VAL A 93 2.89 3.00 -8.28
CA VAL A 93 3.99 3.54 -7.47
C VAL A 93 4.70 4.59 -8.32
N GLU A 94 4.80 5.80 -7.80
CA GLU A 94 5.45 6.94 -8.46
C GLU A 94 6.71 7.36 -7.71
#